data_AF-H5S8H0-F1
#
_entry.id   AF-H5S8H0-F1
#
_cell.length_a   1.000
_cell.length_b   1.000
_cell.length_c   1.000
_cell.angle_alpha   90.00
_cell.angle_beta   90.00
_cell.angle_gamma   90.00
#
_symmetry.space_group_name_H-M   'P 1'
#
loop_
_entity.id
_entity.type
_entity.pdbx_description
1 polymer ?
#
loop_
_entity_poly.entity_id
_entity_poly.type
_entity_poly.pdbx_seq_one_letter_code
_entity_poly.pdbx_strand_id
1 'polypeptide(L)'
;MLNWDDEPQIDIKTSRRSLAMPAVAADRAAELKVLAEKRLVGGSRLTSNIAPIKYRWAWDAYLKSQRNFWLPTEIGMGEDLMALRKLSDSERHTFFTTFATLTTADALHQRNLALAVYERITAPEVGMAVIAQMHQETIHSMSYQHIIESLNFDEDEIYLLYQKVPEIRAKFEYSNAKTEGLQGQNGDLKDYARGLFFYYMIFEGVWFMAGFCPIFSMQRRRLMVRTGEQLQYIARDESGHVAFGRALIWALWQENPESRLEESEAHALMREALELEEAYAAYTVKPMLGYDLKLHLRHVRYLANRRLLDLGFSPLYPASEAESLPWWEEQIGFRKEKNFFETRVTEYQSGGALSWE
;
A
#
# COMPACT_ATOMS: atom_id res chain seq x y z
N MET A 1 -18.90 -14.09 13.99
CA MET A 1 -17.43 -14.13 13.85
C MET A 1 -17.13 -14.79 12.52
N LEU A 2 -16.69 -14.03 11.53
CA LEU A 2 -16.25 -14.58 10.24
C LEU A 2 -14.75 -14.35 10.15
N ASN A 3 -14.03 -15.46 10.02
CA ASN A 3 -12.59 -15.56 10.12
C ASN A 3 -11.96 -15.02 8.82
N TRP A 4 -10.96 -14.15 8.94
CA TRP A 4 -10.21 -13.66 7.76
C TRP A 4 -9.19 -14.70 7.25
N ASP A 5 -9.12 -15.86 7.91
CA ASP A 5 -8.33 -17.02 7.53
C ASP A 5 -9.11 -18.02 6.67
N ASP A 6 -10.35 -17.73 6.28
CA ASP A 6 -11.04 -18.55 5.28
C ASP A 6 -10.43 -18.24 3.91
N GLU A 7 -9.30 -18.90 3.62
CA GLU A 7 -8.84 -19.11 2.25
C GLU A 7 -10.03 -19.69 1.48
N PRO A 8 -10.52 -19.04 0.41
CA PRO A 8 -11.26 -19.81 -0.57
C PRO A 8 -10.28 -20.86 -1.06
N GLN A 9 -10.48 -22.12 -0.64
CA GLN A 9 -9.98 -23.24 -1.40
C GLN A 9 -10.67 -23.13 -2.76
N ILE A 10 -10.01 -22.43 -3.69
CA ILE A 10 -10.20 -22.68 -5.09
C ILE A 10 -9.66 -24.09 -5.29
N ASP A 11 -10.50 -25.07 -4.96
CA ASP A 11 -10.38 -26.40 -5.51
C ASP A 11 -10.56 -26.19 -7.01
N ILE A 12 -9.44 -25.91 -7.69
CA ILE A 12 -9.32 -26.15 -9.11
C ILE A 12 -9.43 -27.67 -9.21
N LYS A 13 -10.65 -28.19 -9.11
CA LYS A 13 -10.98 -29.52 -9.57
C LYS A 13 -10.48 -29.51 -11.00
N THR A 14 -9.36 -30.18 -11.23
CA THR A 14 -8.89 -30.55 -12.54
C THR A 14 -9.91 -31.53 -13.12
N SER A 15 -11.09 -31.04 -13.46
CA SER A 15 -11.89 -31.60 -14.53
C SER A 15 -11.11 -31.31 -15.82
N ARG A 16 -9.99 -32.00 -16.00
CA ARG A 16 -9.30 -32.09 -17.29
C ARG A 16 -10.15 -33.00 -18.18
N ARG A 17 -11.32 -32.55 -18.61
CA ARG A 17 -11.77 -32.92 -19.95
C ARG A 17 -10.92 -32.11 -20.90
N SER A 18 -9.74 -32.64 -21.25
CA SER A 18 -8.92 -32.02 -22.28
C SER A 18 -9.69 -32.15 -23.59
N LEU A 19 -10.30 -31.05 -24.04
CA LEU A 19 -10.47 -30.84 -25.47
C LEU A 19 -9.05 -30.66 -25.99
N ALA A 20 -8.38 -31.77 -26.33
CA ALA A 20 -7.03 -31.74 -26.84
C ALA A 20 -7.04 -30.84 -28.08
N MET A 21 -6.25 -29.77 -28.06
CA MET A 21 -6.03 -28.99 -29.26
C MET A 21 -5.45 -29.93 -30.31
N PRO A 22 -5.98 -29.96 -31.55
CA PRO A 22 -5.44 -30.82 -32.58
C PRO A 22 -3.94 -30.54 -32.75
N ALA A 23 -3.11 -31.59 -32.65
CA ALA A 23 -1.66 -31.60 -32.87
C ALA A 23 -0.71 -31.05 -31.78
N VAL A 24 -1.18 -30.66 -30.58
CA VAL A 24 -0.27 -30.35 -29.45
C VAL A 24 -0.68 -31.16 -28.21
N ALA A 25 0.04 -32.25 -27.95
CA ALA A 25 -0.15 -33.05 -26.75
C ALA A 25 0.32 -32.27 -25.51
N ALA A 26 -0.37 -32.44 -24.38
CA ALA A 26 0.11 -31.92 -23.11
C ALA A 26 1.46 -32.56 -22.73
N ASP A 27 2.47 -31.74 -22.47
CA ASP A 27 3.82 -32.19 -22.11
C ASP A 27 4.13 -31.86 -20.66
N ARG A 28 3.94 -32.85 -19.79
CA ARG A 28 4.18 -32.71 -18.35
C ARG A 28 5.66 -32.53 -18.01
N ALA A 29 6.56 -33.09 -18.82
CA ALA A 29 8.00 -32.94 -18.61
C ALA A 29 8.44 -31.50 -18.91
N ALA A 30 7.91 -30.91 -19.99
CA ALA A 30 8.13 -29.49 -20.29
C ALA A 30 7.56 -28.57 -19.19
N GLU A 31 6.37 -28.85 -18.66
CA GLU A 31 5.80 -28.09 -17.52
C GLU A 31 6.72 -28.11 -16.29
N LEU A 32 7.24 -29.28 -15.91
CA LEU A 32 8.16 -29.42 -14.77
C LEU A 32 9.49 -28.71 -15.01
N LYS A 33 10.00 -28.75 -16.25
CA LYS A 33 11.21 -28.01 -16.63
C LYS A 33 11.01 -26.50 -16.49
N VAL A 34 9.91 -25.96 -17.00
CA VAL A 34 9.56 -24.53 -16.83
C VAL A 34 9.47 -24.17 -15.34
N LEU A 35 8.82 -25.00 -14.53
CA LEU A 35 8.69 -24.76 -13.09
C LEU A 35 10.07 -24.71 -12.39
N ALA A 36 10.98 -25.59 -12.75
CA ALA A 36 12.34 -25.63 -12.19
C ALA A 36 13.20 -24.43 -12.65
N GLU A 37 13.02 -23.97 -13.88
CA GLU A 37 13.79 -22.86 -14.47
C GLU A 37 13.25 -21.47 -14.11
N LYS A 38 11.99 -21.34 -13.70
CA LYS A 38 11.43 -20.07 -13.22
C LYS A 38 12.23 -19.58 -12.01
N ARG A 39 12.66 -18.32 -12.05
CA ARG A 39 13.38 -17.63 -10.97
C ARG A 39 12.73 -16.27 -10.73
N LEU A 40 12.85 -15.76 -9.51
CA LEU A 40 12.31 -14.46 -9.16
C LEU A 40 13.02 -13.36 -9.95
N VAL A 41 14.35 -13.40 -9.93
CA VAL A 41 15.27 -12.52 -10.66
C VAL A 41 16.24 -13.36 -11.49
N GLY A 42 16.73 -12.83 -12.61
CA GLY A 42 17.71 -13.51 -13.45
C GLY A 42 17.23 -14.81 -14.12
N GLY A 43 15.92 -15.05 -14.17
CA GLY A 43 15.31 -16.19 -14.84
C GLY A 43 15.38 -16.12 -16.36
N SER A 44 15.22 -17.28 -17.00
CA SER A 44 15.25 -17.41 -18.46
C SER A 44 14.06 -16.69 -19.12
N ARG A 45 14.30 -16.02 -20.26
CA ARG A 45 13.21 -15.45 -21.09
C ARG A 45 12.28 -16.54 -21.67
N LEU A 46 12.73 -17.80 -21.69
CA LEU A 46 11.95 -18.95 -22.13
C LEU A 46 10.93 -19.43 -21.08
N THR A 47 10.94 -18.87 -19.86
CA THR A 47 9.97 -19.17 -18.80
C THR A 47 8.84 -18.14 -18.67
N SER A 48 8.58 -17.35 -19.72
CA SER A 48 7.53 -16.30 -19.75
C SER A 48 6.08 -16.84 -19.64
N ASN A 49 5.88 -18.15 -19.55
CA ASN A 49 4.57 -18.78 -19.38
C ASN A 49 4.00 -18.49 -17.99
N ILE A 50 2.74 -18.07 -17.90
CA ILE A 50 2.04 -17.92 -16.61
C ILE A 50 1.95 -19.29 -15.91
N ALA A 51 1.45 -20.31 -16.60
CA ALA A 51 1.41 -21.67 -16.08
C ALA A 51 2.72 -22.43 -16.37
N PRO A 52 3.19 -23.30 -15.45
CA PRO A 52 2.67 -23.50 -14.09
C PRO A 52 3.04 -22.34 -13.15
N ILE A 53 2.13 -22.02 -12.21
CA ILE A 53 2.36 -21.00 -11.18
C ILE A 53 3.36 -21.54 -10.15
N LYS A 54 4.51 -20.87 -10.00
CA LYS A 54 5.53 -21.17 -8.99
C LYS A 54 5.30 -20.34 -7.72
N TYR A 55 5.15 -19.02 -7.88
CA TYR A 55 5.00 -18.09 -6.76
C TYR A 55 3.52 -17.84 -6.47
N ARG A 56 2.86 -18.79 -5.80
CA ARG A 56 1.41 -18.70 -5.49
C ARG A 56 1.04 -17.44 -4.73
N TRP A 57 1.86 -17.02 -3.76
CA TRP A 57 1.65 -15.79 -3.00
C TRP A 57 1.53 -14.54 -3.89
N ALA A 58 2.25 -14.48 -5.02
CA ALA A 58 2.14 -13.38 -5.96
C ALA A 58 0.87 -13.45 -6.80
N TRP A 59 0.51 -14.67 -7.24
CA TRP A 59 -0.75 -14.90 -7.94
C TRP A 59 -1.96 -14.54 -7.07
N ASP A 60 -1.93 -14.90 -5.79
CA ASP A 60 -3.00 -14.59 -4.84
C ASP A 60 -3.05 -13.10 -4.53
N ALA A 61 -1.90 -12.43 -4.43
CA ALA A 61 -1.82 -10.97 -4.30
C ALA A 61 -2.44 -10.27 -5.52
N TYR A 62 -2.11 -10.73 -6.75
CA TYR A 62 -2.74 -10.24 -7.97
C TYR A 62 -4.26 -10.42 -7.91
N LEU A 63 -4.78 -11.63 -7.64
CA LEU A 63 -6.22 -11.85 -7.57
C LEU A 63 -6.90 -11.02 -6.47
N LYS A 64 -6.23 -10.80 -5.33
CA LYS A 64 -6.73 -9.95 -4.24
C LYS A 64 -6.84 -8.49 -4.66
N SER A 65 -5.85 -7.95 -5.38
CA SER A 65 -5.90 -6.57 -5.90
C SER A 65 -7.13 -6.34 -6.78
N GLN A 66 -7.46 -7.30 -7.65
CA GLN A 66 -8.60 -7.19 -8.57
C GLN A 66 -9.94 -7.19 -7.80
N ARG A 67 -10.05 -8.00 -6.75
CA ARG A 67 -11.23 -8.01 -5.87
C ARG A 67 -11.37 -6.72 -5.05
N ASN A 68 -10.27 -6.03 -4.84
CA ASN A 68 -10.21 -4.80 -4.07
C ASN A 68 -10.42 -3.54 -4.92
N PHE A 69 -10.63 -3.65 -6.23
CA PHE A 69 -10.82 -2.49 -7.11
C PHE A 69 -11.89 -1.52 -6.56
N TRP A 70 -11.59 -0.23 -6.64
CA TRP A 70 -12.45 0.86 -6.19
C TRP A 70 -12.22 2.11 -7.05
N LEU A 71 -13.21 3.00 -7.12
CA LEU A 71 -13.12 4.25 -7.84
C LEU A 71 -13.37 5.43 -6.88
N PRO A 72 -12.38 6.32 -6.68
CA PRO A 72 -12.53 7.54 -5.89
C PRO A 72 -13.75 8.38 -6.23
N THR A 73 -14.11 8.48 -7.51
CA THR A 73 -15.24 9.28 -7.99
C THR A 73 -16.61 8.74 -7.53
N GLU A 74 -16.68 7.52 -7.00
CA GLU A 74 -17.89 6.97 -6.38
C GLU A 74 -18.11 7.45 -4.93
N ILE A 75 -17.16 8.21 -4.37
CA ILE A 75 -17.20 8.73 -3.00
C ILE A 75 -17.51 10.22 -3.06
N GLY A 76 -18.74 10.59 -2.71
CA GLY A 76 -19.19 11.97 -2.65
C GLY A 76 -18.54 12.76 -1.52
N MET A 77 -18.04 13.96 -1.81
CA MET A 77 -17.22 14.78 -0.90
C MET A 77 -17.97 15.91 -0.17
N GLY A 78 -19.29 16.02 -0.36
CA GLY A 78 -20.08 17.14 0.16
C GLY A 78 -20.02 17.31 1.69
N GLU A 79 -19.96 16.21 2.44
CA GLU A 79 -19.81 16.25 3.91
C GLU A 79 -18.48 16.86 4.34
N ASP A 80 -17.39 16.54 3.64
CA ASP A 80 -16.06 17.03 3.96
C ASP A 80 -15.92 18.53 3.65
N LEU A 81 -16.56 19.01 2.56
CA LEU A 81 -16.62 20.43 2.24
C LEU A 81 -17.24 21.26 3.39
N MET A 82 -18.25 20.70 4.06
CA MET A 82 -18.85 21.33 5.25
C MET A 82 -17.98 21.16 6.50
N ALA A 83 -17.30 20.01 6.65
CA ALA A 83 -16.45 19.71 7.79
C ALA A 83 -15.18 20.60 7.86
N LEU A 84 -14.64 21.02 6.72
CA LEU A 84 -13.46 21.90 6.65
C LEU A 84 -13.61 23.20 7.46
N ARG A 85 -14.83 23.74 7.56
CA ARG A 85 -15.10 24.97 8.33
C ARG A 85 -15.13 24.73 9.85
N LYS A 86 -15.22 23.48 10.27
CA LYS A 86 -15.31 23.05 11.69
C LYS A 86 -13.94 22.67 12.27
N LEU A 87 -12.93 22.49 11.43
CA LEU A 87 -11.58 22.17 11.87
C LEU A 87 -10.98 23.35 12.64
N SER A 88 -10.49 23.08 13.85
CA SER A 88 -9.59 23.97 14.58
C SER A 88 -8.29 24.20 13.82
N ASP A 89 -7.50 25.21 14.18
CA ASP A 89 -6.23 25.50 13.51
C ASP A 89 -5.23 24.33 13.61
N SER A 90 -5.23 23.62 14.75
CA SER A 90 -4.38 22.42 14.94
C SER A 90 -4.83 21.27 14.04
N GLU A 91 -6.13 21.04 13.92
CA GLU A 91 -6.68 20.02 13.02
C GLU A 91 -6.45 20.38 11.56
N ARG A 92 -6.63 21.66 11.21
CA ARG A 92 -6.42 22.18 9.86
C ARG A 92 -4.96 22.00 9.44
N HIS A 93 -4.01 22.44 10.26
CA HIS A 93 -2.57 22.25 9.99
C HIS A 93 -2.22 20.77 9.82
N THR A 94 -2.68 19.94 10.75
CA THR A 94 -2.40 18.50 10.73
C THR A 94 -3.00 17.85 9.49
N PHE A 95 -4.25 18.17 9.14
CA PHE A 95 -4.94 17.64 7.97
C PHE A 95 -4.19 18.02 6.68
N PHE A 96 -3.97 19.31 6.44
CA PHE A 96 -3.36 19.78 5.18
C PHE A 96 -1.94 19.26 5.01
N THR A 97 -1.14 19.30 6.08
CA THR A 97 0.25 18.82 6.02
C THR A 97 0.31 17.31 5.78
N THR A 98 -0.54 16.54 6.46
CA THR A 98 -0.63 15.08 6.26
C THR A 98 -1.10 14.76 4.85
N PHE A 99 -2.20 15.37 4.42
CA PHE A 99 -2.80 15.15 3.11
C PHE A 99 -1.84 15.46 1.97
N ALA A 100 -1.23 16.65 1.97
CA ALA A 100 -0.26 17.05 0.95
C ALA A 100 0.99 16.15 0.92
N THR A 101 1.45 15.69 2.09
CA THR A 101 2.57 14.73 2.17
C THR A 101 2.20 13.41 1.52
N LEU A 102 1.03 12.84 1.85
CA LEU A 102 0.55 11.58 1.25
C LEU A 102 0.37 11.70 -0.27
N THR A 103 -0.23 12.80 -0.75
CA THR A 103 -0.39 13.08 -2.18
C THR A 103 0.94 13.07 -2.93
N THR A 104 1.96 13.73 -2.38
CA THR A 104 3.30 13.76 -2.99
C THR A 104 3.96 12.38 -2.94
N ALA A 105 3.75 11.66 -1.84
CA ALA A 105 4.42 10.40 -1.58
C ALA A 105 4.02 9.31 -2.58
N ASP A 106 2.73 9.15 -2.87
CA ASP A 106 2.24 8.19 -3.88
C ASP A 106 2.71 8.55 -5.30
N ALA A 107 2.62 9.84 -5.66
CA ALA A 107 3.05 10.32 -6.97
C ALA A 107 4.56 10.05 -7.24
N LEU A 108 5.41 10.25 -6.23
CA LEU A 108 6.85 9.97 -6.36
C LEU A 108 7.16 8.47 -6.44
N HIS A 109 6.42 7.63 -5.70
CA HIS A 109 6.75 6.22 -5.54
C HIS A 109 6.24 5.33 -6.66
N GLN A 110 5.18 5.76 -7.37
CA GLN A 110 4.70 5.09 -8.58
C GLN A 110 5.82 4.91 -9.63
N ARG A 111 6.71 5.90 -9.77
CA ARG A 111 7.85 5.83 -10.71
C ARG A 111 8.85 4.74 -10.31
N ASN A 112 9.09 4.54 -9.02
CA ASN A 112 10.07 3.57 -8.51
C ASN A 112 9.59 2.13 -8.70
N LEU A 113 8.29 1.84 -8.53
CA LEU A 113 7.74 0.50 -8.85
C LEU A 113 7.93 0.13 -10.32
N ALA A 114 7.60 1.07 -11.22
CA ALA A 114 7.63 0.85 -12.66
C ALA A 114 9.05 0.63 -13.20
N LEU A 115 10.00 1.46 -12.77
CA LEU A 115 11.33 1.51 -13.35
C LEU A 115 12.35 0.66 -12.60
N ALA A 116 12.04 0.20 -11.39
CA ALA A 116 13.04 -0.39 -10.51
C ALA A 116 12.63 -1.79 -10.03
N VAL A 117 11.46 -1.92 -9.40
CA VAL A 117 10.99 -3.23 -8.91
C VAL A 117 10.66 -4.17 -10.06
N TYR A 118 9.84 -3.73 -11.03
CA TYR A 118 9.43 -4.60 -12.14
C TYR A 118 10.60 -5.05 -13.03
N GLU A 119 11.60 -4.18 -13.23
CA GLU A 119 12.68 -4.39 -14.20
C GLU A 119 13.48 -5.68 -13.96
N ARG A 120 13.69 -6.06 -12.69
CA ARG A 120 14.47 -7.25 -12.32
C ARG A 120 13.63 -8.52 -12.20
N ILE A 121 12.30 -8.40 -12.15
CA ILE A 121 11.41 -9.54 -11.95
C ILE A 121 11.26 -10.32 -13.25
N THR A 122 11.69 -11.58 -13.23
CA THR A 122 11.63 -12.48 -14.39
C THR A 122 10.47 -13.47 -14.33
N ALA A 123 9.87 -13.66 -13.15
CA ALA A 123 8.71 -14.54 -12.98
C ALA A 123 7.41 -13.81 -13.38
N PRO A 124 6.64 -14.32 -14.36
CA PRO A 124 5.49 -13.61 -14.90
C PRO A 124 4.38 -13.38 -13.86
N GLU A 125 4.08 -14.36 -13.00
CA GLU A 125 3.08 -14.20 -11.95
C GLU A 125 3.45 -13.14 -10.90
N VAL A 126 4.76 -12.92 -10.66
CA VAL A 126 5.24 -11.85 -9.76
C VAL A 126 5.15 -10.51 -10.47
N GLY A 127 5.55 -10.45 -11.75
CA GLY A 127 5.37 -9.25 -12.57
C GLY A 127 3.91 -8.80 -12.64
N MET A 128 2.97 -9.72 -12.75
CA MET A 128 1.53 -9.39 -12.72
C MET A 128 1.11 -8.73 -11.40
N ALA A 129 1.61 -9.21 -10.26
CA ALA A 129 1.33 -8.62 -8.95
C ALA A 129 1.91 -7.20 -8.83
N VAL A 130 3.14 -6.97 -9.32
CA VAL A 130 3.74 -5.63 -9.36
C VAL A 130 2.94 -4.67 -10.25
N ILE A 131 2.49 -5.12 -11.44
CA ILE A 131 1.65 -4.30 -12.33
C ILE A 131 0.31 -3.97 -11.66
N ALA A 132 -0.28 -4.92 -10.95
CA ALA A 132 -1.51 -4.68 -10.20
C ALA A 132 -1.31 -3.63 -9.09
N GLN A 133 -0.21 -3.72 -8.34
CA GLN A 133 0.16 -2.70 -7.35
C GLN A 133 0.29 -1.33 -8.01
N MET A 134 1.05 -1.22 -9.12
CA MET A 134 1.21 0.04 -9.87
C MET A 134 -0.13 0.64 -10.33
N HIS A 135 -1.10 -0.20 -10.67
CA HIS A 135 -2.45 0.27 -11.00
C HIS A 135 -3.17 0.81 -9.77
N GLN A 136 -3.04 0.16 -8.60
CA GLN A 136 -3.59 0.67 -7.33
C GLN A 136 -2.98 2.02 -6.98
N GLU A 137 -1.67 2.23 -7.12
CA GLU A 137 -1.02 3.55 -6.90
C GLU A 137 -1.61 4.66 -7.80
N THR A 138 -2.02 4.29 -9.03
CA THR A 138 -2.68 5.22 -9.94
C THR A 138 -4.07 5.60 -9.42
N ILE A 139 -4.81 4.64 -8.86
CA ILE A 139 -6.10 4.88 -8.21
C ILE A 139 -5.91 5.76 -6.98
N HIS A 140 -4.85 5.56 -6.19
CA HIS A 140 -4.53 6.38 -5.03
C HIS A 140 -4.24 7.82 -5.45
N SER A 141 -3.40 8.03 -6.47
CA SER A 141 -3.13 9.35 -7.06
C SER A 141 -4.42 10.04 -7.54
N MET A 142 -5.29 9.29 -8.24
CA MET A 142 -6.60 9.79 -8.65
C MET A 142 -7.49 10.16 -7.45
N SER A 143 -7.36 9.46 -6.33
CA SER A 143 -8.11 9.75 -5.11
C SER A 143 -7.74 11.09 -4.48
N TYR A 144 -6.44 11.40 -4.41
CA TYR A 144 -6.01 12.71 -3.91
C TYR A 144 -6.45 13.83 -4.84
N GLN A 145 -6.35 13.64 -6.16
CA GLN A 145 -6.82 14.64 -7.12
C GLN A 145 -8.33 14.87 -6.99
N HIS A 146 -9.13 13.80 -6.85
CA HIS A 146 -10.57 13.91 -6.60
C HIS A 146 -10.89 14.70 -5.33
N ILE A 147 -10.11 14.51 -4.25
CA ILE A 147 -10.26 15.27 -3.00
C ILE A 147 -9.87 16.75 -3.20
N ILE A 148 -8.76 17.03 -3.87
CA ILE A 148 -8.27 18.39 -4.16
C ILE A 148 -9.33 19.18 -4.92
N GLU A 149 -9.84 18.62 -6.02
CA GLU A 149 -10.85 19.25 -6.87
C GLU A 149 -12.16 19.44 -6.12
N SER A 150 -12.62 18.40 -5.42
CA SER A 150 -13.91 18.43 -4.71
C SER A 150 -13.92 19.41 -3.54
N LEU A 151 -12.79 19.58 -2.85
CA LEU A 151 -12.66 20.48 -1.71
C LEU A 151 -12.13 21.87 -2.10
N ASN A 152 -11.86 22.08 -3.39
CA ASN A 152 -11.33 23.31 -3.95
C ASN A 152 -10.05 23.78 -3.24
N PHE A 153 -9.11 22.84 -3.05
CA PHE A 153 -7.78 23.16 -2.56
C PHE A 153 -6.93 23.76 -3.66
N ASP A 154 -6.01 24.64 -3.26
CA ASP A 154 -4.99 25.15 -4.17
C ASP A 154 -3.95 24.05 -4.44
N GLU A 155 -3.84 23.64 -5.70
CA GLU A 155 -2.93 22.58 -6.14
C GLU A 155 -1.47 22.89 -5.80
N ASP A 156 -1.04 24.16 -5.90
CA ASP A 156 0.34 24.56 -5.61
C ASP A 156 0.65 24.49 -4.10
N GLU A 157 -0.35 24.71 -3.25
CA GLU A 157 -0.20 24.55 -1.80
C GLU A 157 -0.02 23.07 -1.42
N ILE A 158 -0.66 22.15 -2.13
CA ILE A 158 -0.54 20.71 -1.88
C ILE A 158 0.73 20.15 -2.54
N TYR A 159 0.84 20.24 -3.86
CA TYR A 159 1.89 19.56 -4.64
C TYR A 159 3.28 20.14 -4.41
N LEU A 160 3.40 21.41 -3.98
CA LEU A 160 4.70 22.03 -3.71
C LEU A 160 5.04 22.09 -2.21
N LEU A 161 4.20 21.56 -1.32
CA LEU A 161 4.45 21.61 0.13
C LEU A 161 5.79 20.97 0.49
N TYR A 162 6.12 19.84 -0.14
CA TYR A 162 7.38 19.12 0.10
C TYR A 162 8.62 19.95 -0.27
N GLN A 163 8.49 20.95 -1.14
CA GLN A 163 9.59 21.86 -1.46
C GLN A 163 9.70 23.02 -0.46
N LYS A 164 8.66 23.28 0.33
CA LYS A 164 8.61 24.40 1.27
C LYS A 164 8.97 23.98 2.70
N VAL A 165 8.69 22.72 3.07
CA VAL A 165 8.90 22.19 4.41
C VAL A 165 10.12 21.26 4.47
N PRO A 166 11.20 21.65 5.17
CA PRO A 166 12.44 20.85 5.23
C PRO A 166 12.24 19.42 5.74
N GLU A 167 11.39 19.21 6.73
CA GLU A 167 11.12 17.91 7.35
C GLU A 167 10.44 16.94 6.36
N ILE A 168 9.56 17.46 5.50
CA ILE A 168 8.91 16.68 4.43
C ILE A 168 9.91 16.42 3.30
N ARG A 169 10.67 17.44 2.88
CA ARG A 169 11.72 17.30 1.86
C ARG A 169 12.72 16.21 2.22
N ALA A 170 13.23 16.24 3.45
CA ALA A 170 14.25 15.32 3.93
C ALA A 170 13.80 13.85 3.83
N LYS A 171 12.52 13.56 4.12
CA LYS A 171 11.95 12.23 3.93
C LYS A 171 11.99 11.76 2.47
N PHE A 172 11.64 12.63 1.52
CA PHE A 172 11.64 12.28 0.10
C PHE A 172 13.05 12.18 -0.49
N GLU A 173 13.97 13.05 -0.09
CA GLU A 173 15.38 12.96 -0.49
C GLU A 173 16.01 11.65 0.02
N TYR A 174 15.76 11.31 1.28
CA TYR A 174 16.18 10.03 1.84
C TYR A 174 15.54 8.85 1.12
N SER A 175 14.24 8.93 0.82
CA SER A 175 13.53 7.88 0.10
C SER A 175 14.14 7.61 -1.29
N ASN A 176 14.40 8.67 -2.05
CA ASN A 176 15.05 8.57 -3.35
C ASN A 176 16.41 7.89 -3.22
N ALA A 177 17.26 8.35 -2.28
CA ALA A 177 18.59 7.78 -2.07
C ALA A 177 18.54 6.28 -1.69
N LYS A 178 17.60 5.86 -0.84
CA LYS A 178 17.49 4.46 -0.40
C LYS A 178 16.82 3.54 -1.42
N THR A 179 16.16 4.10 -2.44
CA THR A 179 15.53 3.34 -3.53
C THR A 179 16.36 3.33 -4.82
N GLU A 180 17.47 4.05 -4.90
CA GLU A 180 18.39 4.03 -6.06
C GLU A 180 18.85 2.60 -6.42
N GLY A 181 19.14 1.78 -5.40
CA GLY A 181 19.57 0.38 -5.58
C GLY A 181 18.53 -0.54 -6.22
N LEU A 182 17.27 -0.10 -6.32
CA LEU A 182 16.23 -0.85 -7.03
C LEU A 182 16.44 -0.82 -8.56
N GLN A 183 17.12 0.21 -9.09
CA GLN A 183 17.22 0.44 -10.53
C GLN A 183 18.32 -0.42 -11.17
N GLY A 184 18.14 -0.73 -12.46
CA GLY A 184 19.14 -1.33 -13.33
C GLY A 184 19.24 -2.85 -13.20
N GLN A 185 19.21 -3.56 -14.32
CA GLN A 185 19.17 -5.05 -14.34
C GLN A 185 20.41 -5.75 -13.76
N ASN A 186 21.57 -5.08 -13.71
CA ASN A 186 22.86 -5.69 -13.37
C ASN A 186 23.47 -5.15 -12.05
N GLY A 187 22.73 -4.38 -11.27
CA GLY A 187 23.22 -3.90 -9.97
C GLY A 187 23.29 -5.02 -8.92
N ASP A 188 23.99 -4.77 -7.81
CA ASP A 188 24.12 -5.73 -6.71
C ASP A 188 22.72 -6.16 -6.19
N LEU A 189 22.51 -7.47 -6.01
CA LEU A 189 21.29 -8.01 -5.43
C LEU A 189 21.11 -7.61 -3.97
N LYS A 190 22.21 -7.37 -3.24
CA LYS A 190 22.13 -6.87 -1.86
C LYS A 190 21.61 -5.44 -1.81
N ASP A 191 22.02 -4.60 -2.75
CA ASP A 191 21.49 -3.23 -2.90
C ASP A 191 20.02 -3.24 -3.30
N TYR A 192 19.64 -4.15 -4.20
CA TYR A 192 18.24 -4.37 -4.56
C TYR A 192 17.39 -4.82 -3.36
N ALA A 193 17.88 -5.78 -2.57
CA ALA A 193 17.22 -6.23 -1.35
C ALA A 193 17.09 -5.10 -0.32
N ARG A 194 18.11 -4.24 -0.19
CA ARG A 194 18.07 -3.05 0.66
C ARG A 194 16.99 -2.07 0.21
N GLY A 195 16.90 -1.82 -1.09
CA GLY A 195 15.86 -0.99 -1.68
C GLY A 195 14.46 -1.54 -1.47
N LEU A 196 14.27 -2.86 -1.63
CA LEU A 196 12.98 -3.52 -1.38
C LEU A 196 12.59 -3.45 0.09
N PHE A 197 13.53 -3.68 1.00
CA PHE A 197 13.31 -3.53 2.43
C PHE A 197 12.87 -2.10 2.77
N PHE A 198 13.60 -1.10 2.28
CA PHE A 198 13.23 0.29 2.52
C PHE A 198 11.83 0.61 1.94
N TYR A 199 11.58 0.25 0.68
CA TYR A 199 10.32 0.54 0.01
C TYR A 199 9.12 -0.11 0.72
N TYR A 200 9.12 -1.44 0.85
CA TYR A 200 7.95 -2.15 1.36
C TYR A 200 7.85 -2.10 2.89
N MET A 201 8.97 -2.22 3.61
CA MET A 201 8.93 -2.38 5.06
C MET A 201 8.98 -1.05 5.81
N ILE A 202 9.64 -0.03 5.26
CA ILE A 202 9.74 1.29 5.91
C ILE A 202 8.75 2.27 5.29
N PHE A 203 8.84 2.49 3.98
CA PHE A 203 8.06 3.53 3.33
C PHE A 203 6.56 3.20 3.34
N GLU A 204 6.15 2.08 2.74
CA GLU A 204 4.75 1.63 2.79
C GLU A 204 4.39 1.13 4.20
N GLY A 205 5.24 0.26 4.76
CA GLY A 205 4.95 -0.47 5.98
C GLY A 205 4.95 0.31 7.30
N VAL A 206 5.60 1.48 7.33
CA VAL A 206 5.67 2.37 8.50
C VAL A 206 5.18 3.78 8.16
N TRP A 207 5.85 4.50 7.26
CA TRP A 207 5.55 5.92 7.01
C TRP A 207 4.15 6.14 6.46
N PHE A 208 3.73 5.36 5.46
CA PHE A 208 2.37 5.44 4.90
C PHE A 208 1.31 5.03 5.92
N MET A 209 1.47 3.86 6.52
CA MET A 209 0.51 3.34 7.49
C MET A 209 0.33 4.29 8.69
N ALA A 210 1.42 4.88 9.19
CA ALA A 210 1.35 5.91 10.23
C ALA A 210 0.78 7.24 9.72
N GLY A 211 1.07 7.60 8.46
CA GLY A 211 0.59 8.80 7.80
C GLY A 211 -0.94 8.88 7.69
N PHE A 212 -1.65 7.75 7.68
CA PHE A 212 -3.12 7.76 7.70
C PHE A 212 -3.71 8.12 9.07
N CYS A 213 -2.99 7.84 10.16
CA CYS A 213 -3.52 7.94 11.52
C CYS A 213 -4.03 9.33 11.92
N PRO A 214 -3.38 10.47 11.57
CA PRO A 214 -3.91 11.78 11.91
C PRO A 214 -5.30 12.04 11.32
N ILE A 215 -5.53 11.65 10.06
CA ILE A 215 -6.83 11.83 9.39
C ILE A 215 -7.85 10.80 9.91
N PHE A 216 -7.45 9.56 10.18
CA PHE A 216 -8.34 8.59 10.82
C PHE A 216 -8.81 9.04 12.21
N SER A 217 -7.95 9.70 12.99
CA SER A 217 -8.35 10.29 14.27
C SER A 217 -9.45 11.36 14.11
N MET A 218 -9.39 12.15 13.03
CA MET A 218 -10.47 13.11 12.68
C MET A 218 -11.73 12.38 12.23
N GLN A 219 -11.60 11.37 11.36
CA GLN A 219 -12.72 10.58 10.84
C GLN A 219 -13.54 9.95 11.97
N ARG A 220 -12.87 9.40 12.99
CA ARG A 220 -13.52 8.82 14.19
C ARG A 220 -14.35 9.83 14.97
N ARG A 221 -14.05 11.12 14.84
CA ARG A 221 -14.79 12.24 15.43
C ARG A 221 -15.77 12.89 14.46
N ARG A 222 -16.08 12.21 13.33
CA ARG A 222 -16.98 12.68 12.27
C ARG A 222 -16.48 13.95 11.56
N LEU A 223 -15.16 14.10 11.44
CA LEU A 223 -14.51 15.15 10.67
C LEU A 223 -13.74 14.53 9.50
N MET A 224 -13.83 15.13 8.31
CA MET A 224 -13.15 14.64 7.11
C MET A 224 -13.45 13.15 6.82
N VAL A 225 -14.73 12.78 6.94
CA VAL A 225 -15.18 11.39 6.90
C VAL A 225 -14.97 10.75 5.54
N ARG A 226 -15.13 11.53 4.46
CA ARG A 226 -15.04 11.05 3.08
C ARG A 226 -13.59 10.96 2.61
N THR A 227 -12.76 11.89 3.04
CA THR A 227 -11.30 11.77 2.92
C THR A 227 -10.81 10.55 3.68
N GLY A 228 -11.25 10.36 4.94
CA GLY A 228 -10.92 9.18 5.73
C GLY A 228 -11.39 7.86 5.08
N GLU A 229 -12.58 7.84 4.46
CA GLU A 229 -13.09 6.68 3.72
C GLU A 229 -12.16 6.31 2.54
N GLN A 230 -11.70 7.29 1.76
CA GLN A 230 -10.72 7.06 0.70
C GLN A 230 -9.40 6.54 1.25
N LEU A 231 -8.88 7.12 2.34
CA LEU A 231 -7.66 6.63 2.98
C LEU A 231 -7.81 5.23 3.59
N GLN A 232 -9.02 4.80 3.96
CA GLN A 232 -9.25 3.41 4.38
C GLN A 232 -9.13 2.43 3.22
N TYR A 233 -9.57 2.81 2.01
CA TYR A 233 -9.33 2.02 0.81
C TYR A 233 -7.84 1.92 0.50
N ILE A 234 -7.12 3.04 0.55
CA ILE A 234 -5.66 3.08 0.35
C ILE A 234 -4.97 2.20 1.42
N ALA A 235 -5.29 2.37 2.70
CA ALA A 235 -4.68 1.57 3.78
C ALA A 235 -4.91 0.05 3.65
N ARG A 236 -6.06 -0.35 3.10
CA ARG A 236 -6.36 -1.76 2.78
C ARG A 236 -5.47 -2.27 1.64
N ASP A 237 -5.24 -1.43 0.62
CA ASP A 237 -4.37 -1.73 -0.51
C ASP A 237 -2.90 -1.80 -0.05
N GLU A 238 -2.42 -0.82 0.72
CA GLU A 238 -1.08 -0.79 1.34
C GLU A 238 -0.81 -2.01 2.22
N SER A 239 -1.81 -2.48 2.99
CA SER A 239 -1.68 -3.72 3.75
C SER A 239 -1.40 -4.93 2.86
N GLY A 240 -1.95 -4.92 1.63
CA GLY A 240 -1.66 -5.89 0.58
C GLY A 240 -0.27 -5.72 0.00
N HIS A 241 0.16 -4.48 -0.28
CA HIS A 241 1.48 -4.16 -0.82
C HIS A 241 2.60 -4.59 0.14
N VAL A 242 2.48 -4.27 1.43
CA VAL A 242 3.42 -4.70 2.47
C VAL A 242 3.48 -6.22 2.59
N ALA A 243 2.34 -6.91 2.51
CA ALA A 243 2.30 -8.38 2.55
C ALA A 243 2.98 -9.02 1.33
N PHE A 244 2.75 -8.44 0.13
CA PHE A 244 3.41 -8.84 -1.11
C PHE A 244 4.92 -8.58 -1.04
N GLY A 245 5.34 -7.39 -0.63
CA GLY A 245 6.74 -7.00 -0.46
C GLY A 245 7.49 -7.90 0.53
N ARG A 246 6.86 -8.25 1.66
CA ARG A 246 7.41 -9.22 2.61
C ARG A 246 7.66 -10.58 1.95
N ALA A 247 6.69 -11.10 1.21
CA ALA A 247 6.82 -12.38 0.51
C ALA A 247 7.89 -12.33 -0.58
N LEU A 248 7.98 -11.19 -1.29
CA LEU A 248 8.98 -10.92 -2.31
C LEU A 248 10.41 -10.92 -1.73
N ILE A 249 10.63 -10.20 -0.62
CA ILE A 249 11.92 -10.15 0.08
C ILE A 249 12.33 -11.55 0.57
N TRP A 250 11.41 -12.29 1.20
CA TRP A 250 11.69 -13.66 1.61
C TRP A 250 12.06 -14.55 0.43
N ALA A 251 11.30 -14.50 -0.67
CA ALA A 251 11.59 -15.29 -1.86
C ALA A 251 12.96 -14.94 -2.47
N LEU A 252 13.33 -13.65 -2.50
CA LEU A 252 14.63 -13.19 -2.96
C LEU A 252 15.76 -13.79 -2.11
N TRP A 253 15.66 -13.73 -0.79
CA TRP A 253 16.66 -14.27 0.13
C TRP A 253 16.76 -15.79 0.09
N GLN A 254 15.66 -16.50 -0.17
CA GLN A 254 15.69 -17.95 -0.32
C GLN A 254 16.40 -18.38 -1.61
N GLU A 255 16.21 -17.64 -2.70
CA GLU A 255 16.86 -17.94 -3.98
C GLU A 255 18.30 -17.41 -4.07
N ASN A 256 18.61 -16.35 -3.32
CA ASN A 256 19.89 -15.63 -3.34
C ASN A 256 20.29 -15.24 -1.89
N PRO A 257 20.76 -16.18 -1.05
CA PRO A 257 21.05 -15.93 0.37
C PRO A 257 22.05 -14.80 0.64
N GLU A 258 22.96 -14.53 -0.29
CA GLU A 258 23.94 -13.44 -0.24
C GLU A 258 23.32 -12.03 -0.29
N SER A 259 22.09 -11.92 -0.82
CA SER A 259 21.32 -10.67 -0.84
C SER A 259 20.65 -10.35 0.50
N ARG A 260 20.71 -11.29 1.47
CA ARG A 260 20.07 -11.10 2.77
C ARG A 260 20.70 -9.94 3.53
N LEU A 261 19.85 -9.09 4.08
CA LEU A 261 20.27 -8.02 4.98
C LEU A 261 20.67 -8.59 6.32
N GLU A 262 21.75 -8.06 6.89
CA GLU A 262 22.11 -8.31 8.27
C GLU A 262 21.13 -7.58 9.20
N GLU A 263 20.87 -8.12 10.40
CA GLU A 263 19.96 -7.48 11.36
C GLU A 263 20.42 -6.05 11.70
N SER A 264 21.73 -5.86 11.87
CA SER A 264 22.32 -4.55 12.13
C SER A 264 22.07 -3.53 11.02
N GLU A 265 22.04 -3.98 9.76
CA GLU A 265 21.78 -3.16 8.57
C GLU A 265 20.29 -2.78 8.49
N ALA A 266 19.39 -3.74 8.68
CA ALA A 266 17.95 -3.49 8.74
C ALA A 266 17.59 -2.53 9.88
N HIS A 267 18.20 -2.71 11.05
CA HIS A 267 18.06 -1.83 12.20
C HIS A 267 18.57 -0.41 11.95
N ALA A 268 19.71 -0.26 11.27
CA ALA A 268 20.26 1.05 10.94
C ALA A 268 19.32 1.83 10.01
N LEU A 269 18.86 1.19 8.93
CA LEU A 269 17.91 1.80 7.98
C LEU A 269 16.61 2.22 8.65
N MET A 270 16.07 1.36 9.52
CA MET A 270 14.86 1.65 10.27
C MET A 270 15.07 2.80 11.26
N ARG A 271 16.19 2.86 12.00
CA ARG A 271 16.49 3.99 12.89
C ARG A 271 16.60 5.32 12.15
N GLU A 272 17.40 5.36 11.08
CA GLU A 272 17.53 6.55 10.23
C GLU A 272 16.16 7.02 9.70
N ALA A 273 15.30 6.09 9.27
CA ALA A 273 13.96 6.43 8.80
C ALA A 273 13.02 6.93 9.91
N LEU A 274 13.17 6.42 11.13
CA LEU A 274 12.36 6.84 12.27
C LEU A 274 12.77 8.20 12.83
N GLU A 275 14.05 8.58 12.72
CA GLU A 275 14.51 9.93 13.04
C GLU A 275 13.86 10.98 12.12
N LEU A 276 13.77 10.67 10.82
CA LEU A 276 13.06 11.50 9.85
C LEU A 276 11.56 11.55 10.12
N GLU A 277 10.95 10.43 10.51
CA GLU A 277 9.55 10.38 10.89
C GLU A 277 9.26 11.22 12.13
N GLU A 278 10.17 11.23 13.11
CA GLU A 278 10.03 12.03 14.33
C GLU A 278 10.06 13.54 14.03
N ALA A 279 10.99 13.98 13.18
CA ALA A 279 11.05 15.37 12.73
C ALA A 279 9.79 15.77 11.95
N TYR A 280 9.36 14.94 11.01
CA TYR A 280 8.11 15.15 10.26
C TYR A 280 6.89 15.21 11.17
N ALA A 281 6.74 14.26 12.10
CA ALA A 281 5.61 14.21 13.00
C ALA A 281 5.57 15.42 13.94
N ALA A 282 6.72 15.91 14.42
CA ALA A 282 6.79 17.12 15.24
C ALA A 282 6.31 18.37 14.48
N TYR A 283 6.62 18.47 13.19
CA TYR A 283 6.09 19.54 12.33
C TYR A 283 4.59 19.36 12.07
N THR A 284 4.16 18.15 11.73
CA THR A 284 2.83 17.85 11.19
C THR A 284 1.75 17.68 12.26
N VAL A 285 1.99 16.85 13.28
CA VAL A 285 0.98 16.40 14.23
C VAL A 285 0.84 17.42 15.36
N LYS A 286 -0.17 18.30 15.26
CA LYS A 286 -0.54 19.21 16.36
C LYS A 286 -1.48 18.52 17.34
N PRO A 287 -1.52 18.94 18.62
CA PRO A 287 -2.42 18.35 19.60
C PRO A 287 -3.89 18.44 19.17
N MET A 288 -4.59 17.31 19.18
CA MET A 288 -6.01 17.20 18.86
C MET A 288 -6.71 16.33 19.91
N LEU A 289 -8.04 16.41 19.97
CA LEU A 289 -8.81 15.57 20.88
C LEU A 289 -8.55 14.07 20.60
N GLY A 290 -7.97 13.37 21.58
CA GLY A 290 -7.70 11.93 21.50
C GLY A 290 -6.49 11.55 20.62
N TYR A 291 -5.69 12.51 20.15
CA TYR A 291 -4.52 12.24 19.32
C TYR A 291 -3.48 13.35 19.42
N ASP A 292 -2.23 12.97 19.70
CA ASP A 292 -1.10 13.88 19.80
C ASP A 292 0.17 13.22 19.26
N LEU A 293 1.26 14.00 19.23
CA LEU A 293 2.57 13.54 18.78
C LEU A 293 3.06 12.30 19.54
N LYS A 294 2.82 12.24 20.86
CA LYS A 294 3.28 11.12 21.69
C LYS A 294 2.59 9.82 21.28
N LEU A 295 1.27 9.84 21.08
CA LEU A 295 0.53 8.68 20.60
C LEU A 295 0.95 8.29 19.18
N HIS A 296 1.17 9.26 18.29
CA HIS A 296 1.65 9.01 16.94
C HIS A 296 2.99 8.27 16.94
N LEU A 297 4.00 8.77 17.66
CA LEU A 297 5.34 8.17 17.68
C LEU A 297 5.38 6.77 18.32
N ARG A 298 4.57 6.51 19.35
CA ARG A 298 4.43 5.15 19.92
C ARG A 298 3.87 4.18 18.89
N HIS A 299 2.90 4.62 18.09
CA HIS A 299 2.34 3.81 17.03
C HIS A 299 3.31 3.57 15.87
N VAL A 300 4.07 4.60 15.47
CA VAL A 300 5.17 4.47 14.49
C VAL A 300 6.17 3.40 14.94
N ARG A 301 6.61 3.43 16.20
CA ARG A 301 7.52 2.42 16.77
C ARG A 301 6.90 1.02 16.80
N TYR A 302 5.60 0.92 17.09
CA TYR A 302 4.84 -0.33 16.98
C TYR A 302 4.88 -0.90 15.55
N LEU A 303 4.62 -0.07 14.53
CA LEU A 303 4.69 -0.48 13.14
C LEU A 303 6.10 -0.92 12.77
N ALA A 304 7.14 -0.15 13.13
CA ALA A 304 8.53 -0.48 12.87
C ALA A 304 8.94 -1.85 13.46
N ASN A 305 8.59 -2.10 14.72
CA ASN A 305 8.83 -3.40 15.35
C ASN A 305 8.12 -4.53 14.61
N ARG A 306 6.87 -4.32 14.19
CA ARG A 306 6.11 -5.31 13.43
C ARG A 306 6.78 -5.65 12.09
N ARG A 307 7.28 -4.65 11.37
CA ARG A 307 7.96 -4.84 10.06
C ARG A 307 9.30 -5.55 10.20
N LEU A 308 10.03 -5.31 11.28
CA LEU A 308 11.26 -6.05 11.59
C LEU A 308 10.97 -7.52 11.91
N LEU A 309 9.97 -7.77 12.76
CA LEU A 309 9.54 -9.13 13.13
C LEU A 309 9.04 -9.92 11.91
N ASP A 310 8.33 -9.26 10.99
CA ASP A 310 7.83 -9.85 9.73
C ASP A 310 8.95 -10.47 8.86
N LEU A 311 10.19 -9.99 9.02
CA LEU A 311 11.39 -10.50 8.32
C LEU A 311 12.35 -11.28 9.24
N GLY A 312 11.91 -11.59 10.46
CA GLY A 312 12.68 -12.38 11.42
C GLY A 312 13.78 -11.62 12.14
N PHE A 313 13.73 -10.29 12.16
CA PHE A 313 14.66 -9.46 12.95
C PHE A 313 14.09 -9.15 14.33
N SER A 314 14.97 -8.89 15.29
CA SER A 314 14.59 -8.45 16.63
C SER A 314 13.95 -7.04 16.63
N PRO A 315 13.02 -6.74 17.56
CA PRO A 315 12.41 -5.42 17.66
C PRO A 315 13.43 -4.36 18.11
N LEU A 316 13.29 -3.14 17.59
CA LEU A 316 14.15 -2.00 17.96
C LEU A 316 13.76 -1.36 19.30
N TYR A 317 12.46 -1.34 19.62
CA TYR A 317 11.93 -0.68 20.80
C TYR A 317 11.26 -1.69 21.74
N PRO A 318 11.33 -1.48 23.07
CA PRO A 318 10.56 -2.29 24.01
C PRO A 318 9.05 -2.02 23.85
N ALA A 319 8.23 -3.01 24.21
CA ALA A 319 6.77 -2.93 24.08
C ALA A 319 6.14 -1.74 24.84
N SER A 320 6.76 -1.27 25.93
CA SER A 320 6.32 -0.07 26.67
C SER A 320 6.36 1.21 25.82
N GLU A 321 7.24 1.28 24.83
CA GLU A 321 7.45 2.45 23.96
C GLU A 321 6.83 2.29 22.57
N ALA A 322 6.39 1.09 22.22
CA ALA A 322 5.90 0.72 20.89
C ALA A 322 4.50 0.11 20.99
N GLU A 323 3.50 0.96 21.23
CA GLU A 323 2.09 0.56 21.42
C GLU A 323 1.24 0.99 20.24
N SER A 324 0.36 0.11 19.77
CA SER A 324 -0.61 0.44 18.71
C SER A 324 -1.66 1.43 19.20
N LEU A 325 -2.19 2.26 18.30
CA LEU A 325 -3.40 3.04 18.61
C LEU A 325 -4.55 2.06 18.95
N PRO A 326 -5.32 2.28 20.04
CA PRO A 326 -6.33 1.31 20.49
C PRO A 326 -7.41 0.99 19.44
N TRP A 327 -7.64 1.92 18.52
CA TRP A 327 -8.64 1.84 17.46
C TRP A 327 -8.06 1.44 16.10
N TRP A 328 -6.76 1.18 16.02
CA TRP A 328 -6.06 0.91 14.75
C TRP A 328 -6.72 -0.24 13.99
N GLU A 329 -6.88 -1.40 14.63
CA GLU A 329 -7.42 -2.60 13.98
C GLU A 329 -8.87 -2.42 13.51
N GLU A 330 -9.70 -1.73 14.28
CA GLU A 330 -11.07 -1.37 13.89
C GLU A 330 -11.06 -0.49 12.65
N GLN A 331 -10.15 0.48 12.61
CA GLN A 331 -10.06 1.48 11.56
C GLN A 331 -9.57 0.91 10.22
N ILE A 332 -8.57 0.02 10.25
CA ILE A 332 -8.00 -0.62 9.05
C ILE A 332 -8.75 -1.90 8.64
N GLY A 333 -9.51 -2.51 9.55
CA GLY A 333 -10.32 -3.72 9.31
C GLY A 333 -11.56 -3.48 8.47
N PHE A 334 -11.51 -2.51 7.55
CA PHE A 334 -12.61 -2.00 6.75
C PHE A 334 -13.30 -3.13 5.95
N ARG A 335 -14.50 -3.53 6.40
CA ARG A 335 -15.41 -4.41 5.66
C ARG A 335 -16.51 -3.58 5.04
N LYS A 336 -16.40 -3.29 3.74
CA LYS A 336 -17.51 -2.77 2.96
C LYS A 336 -18.21 -3.94 2.28
N GLU A 337 -19.07 -4.63 3.01
CA GLU A 337 -20.10 -5.45 2.37
C GLU A 337 -21.13 -4.49 1.77
N LYS A 338 -20.89 -4.06 0.53
CA LYS A 338 -21.95 -3.46 -0.29
C LYS A 338 -22.48 -4.57 -1.19
N ASN A 339 -23.67 -5.06 -0.87
CA ASN A 339 -24.45 -5.85 -1.83
C ASN A 339 -24.71 -4.99 -3.06
N PHE A 340 -24.13 -5.39 -4.19
CA PHE A 340 -24.23 -4.72 -5.49
C PHE A 340 -25.69 -4.42 -5.94
N PHE A 341 -26.67 -5.10 -5.33
CA PHE A 341 -28.10 -4.94 -5.60
C PHE A 341 -28.79 -3.82 -4.82
N GLU A 342 -28.20 -3.27 -3.75
CA GLU A 342 -28.90 -2.32 -2.87
C GLU A 342 -28.75 -0.85 -3.31
N THR A 343 -27.70 -0.49 -4.06
CA THR A 343 -27.39 0.93 -4.32
C THR A 343 -27.89 1.46 -5.67
N ARG A 344 -28.29 0.60 -6.62
CA ARG A 344 -28.69 1.05 -7.97
C ARG A 344 -30.15 1.48 -8.12
N VAL A 345 -30.97 1.39 -7.06
CA VAL A 345 -32.41 1.70 -7.15
C VAL A 345 -32.86 2.57 -5.98
N THR A 346 -32.30 3.78 -5.87
CA THR A 346 -32.89 4.82 -5.00
C THR A 346 -32.91 6.21 -5.63
N GLU A 347 -32.19 6.44 -6.73
CA GLU A 347 -32.13 7.77 -7.40
C GLU A 347 -33.07 7.95 -8.60
N TYR A 348 -34.00 7.02 -8.86
CA TYR A 348 -35.10 7.23 -9.81
C TYR A 348 -36.47 6.90 -9.19
N GLN A 349 -36.80 7.52 -8.05
CA GLN A 349 -38.20 7.73 -7.67
C GLN A 349 -38.44 9.19 -7.29
N SER A 350 -38.34 10.05 -8.28
CA SER A 350 -39.00 11.37 -8.26
C SER A 350 -39.33 11.79 -9.69
N GLY A 351 -40.41 11.22 -10.21
CA GLY A 351 -41.14 11.72 -11.37
C GLY A 351 -42.62 11.61 -11.03
N GLY A 352 -43.16 12.66 -10.39
CA GLY A 352 -44.51 12.67 -9.85
C GLY A 352 -45.58 12.37 -10.90
N ALA A 353 -46.48 11.44 -10.58
CA ALA A 353 -47.76 11.36 -11.25
C ALA A 353 -48.65 12.48 -10.70
N LEU A 354 -48.70 13.61 -11.40
CA LEU A 354 -49.78 14.58 -11.26
C LEU A 354 -51.01 13.99 -11.98
N SER A 355 -52.02 13.60 -11.20
CA SER A 355 -53.38 13.37 -11.72
C SER A 355 -54.13 14.69 -11.70
N TRP A 356 -54.58 15.15 -12.85
CA TRP A 356 -55.55 16.23 -12.97
C TRP A 356 -56.95 15.60 -13.15
N GLU A 357 -57.90 16.00 -12.30
CA GLU A 357 -59.33 15.95 -12.62
C GLU A 357 -59.81 17.32 -13.11
#